data_AF-A0A8B7MX38-F1
#
_entry.id   AF-A0A8B7MX38-F1
#
_cell.length_a   1.000
_cell.length_b   1.000
_cell.length_c   1.000
_cell.angle_alpha   90.00
_cell.angle_beta   90.00
_cell.angle_gamma   90.00
#
_symmetry.space_group_name_H-M   'P 1'
#
loop_
_entity.id
_entity.type
_entity.pdbx_description
1 polymer ?
#
loop_
_entity_poly.entity_id
_entity_poly.type
_entity_poly.pdbx_seq_one_letter_code
_entity_poly.pdbx_strand_id
1 'polypeptide(L)'
;MASPEEKTEADGKGNALKGFNSFIKERDLLYLPDHALRVQIVSKRPHGEERIATEESPKPEAEGSDNVRNGTYISRRSRGVDFSTTGDGSGDEVINVNSKLLSRKSDLFRKLFNEMKTAVLEEPLTIQIEASEEKAFFGLLEFIYFSSLSASSYEEIVDLLMISDEFQVLSCAYKCIEQLVHTLNSALSCFELSHKASWIQVKELLLKEAIKYVTQTDPQRMMFPKLKEDRDIMSMKDELLPLPFSGIEAIFRMDRIPVESEDAVYDFIQYWAQTHYPKPEDHSAAKELHLERLIRFNYLTPQKLEEALQSDFFHPESASMAVIEALALKARDPCTRGLGPGWCSSNHLRERRYKRPPVTVNRLWYPEFDRCEVYCSLTMSDLLDMFHSIGSRESEDFQFGHQLFSLVASCKVGTSEFSFELCITAKAEILGKNVYATRFLAMKEVDDLVDFVEMGTGTFMPSKEEKAGCDDLLPGFWPQLLTGTGPFIHGGILLLCVEITCRR
;
A
#
# COMPACT_ATOMS: atom_id res chain seq x y z
N MET A 1 31.26 -10.99 61.64
CA MET A 1 29.84 -11.11 61.27
C MET A 1 29.79 -11.12 59.75
N ALA A 2 29.19 -12.17 59.19
CA ALA A 2 29.22 -12.52 57.77
C ALA A 2 27.88 -12.19 57.09
N SER A 3 27.96 -11.57 55.89
CA SER A 3 27.13 -11.63 54.66
C SER A 3 25.58 -11.59 54.72
N PRO A 4 24.83 -11.50 53.59
CA PRO A 4 25.23 -11.38 52.15
C PRO A 4 24.42 -10.31 51.35
N GLU A 5 25.00 -9.67 50.31
CA GLU A 5 25.16 -10.02 48.86
C GLU A 5 23.99 -9.64 47.93
N GLU A 6 24.33 -8.76 46.98
CA GLU A 6 23.76 -8.63 45.64
C GLU A 6 23.94 -9.91 44.80
N LYS A 7 22.90 -10.27 44.03
CA LYS A 7 22.81 -11.27 42.94
C LYS A 7 21.35 -11.18 42.45
N THR A 8 20.97 -10.99 41.20
CA THR A 8 21.44 -11.50 39.90
C THR A 8 20.66 -10.78 38.79
N GLU A 9 21.32 -10.17 37.82
CA GLU A 9 20.70 -9.79 36.53
C GLU A 9 21.77 -9.74 35.43
N ALA A 10 22.37 -10.89 35.13
CA ALA A 10 23.26 -11.08 33.97
C ALA A 10 23.59 -12.58 33.81
N ASP A 11 22.68 -13.38 33.26
CA ASP A 11 23.06 -14.51 32.41
C ASP A 11 21.83 -15.12 31.71
N GLY A 12 21.70 -14.85 30.42
CA GLY A 12 20.63 -15.36 29.56
C GLY A 12 21.15 -15.56 28.14
N LYS A 13 22.37 -16.10 28.00
CA LYS A 13 22.98 -16.41 26.70
C LYS A 13 22.73 -17.89 26.34
N GLY A 14 22.02 -18.09 25.23
CA GLY A 14 21.96 -19.28 24.35
C GLY A 14 21.83 -20.65 25.02
N ASN A 15 20.61 -21.19 25.13
CA ASN A 15 20.30 -22.59 25.49
C ASN A 15 18.81 -22.94 25.26
N ALA A 16 18.12 -22.27 24.33
CA ALA A 16 16.68 -22.47 24.12
C ALA A 16 16.38 -23.84 23.48
N LEU A 17 17.22 -24.30 22.54
CA LEU A 17 17.00 -25.56 21.82
C LEU A 17 17.34 -26.81 22.66
N LYS A 18 18.25 -26.72 23.65
CA LYS A 18 18.60 -27.84 24.56
C LYS A 18 17.40 -28.39 25.33
N GLY A 19 16.42 -27.53 25.60
CA GLY A 19 15.19 -27.89 26.29
C GLY A 19 14.12 -28.52 25.41
N PHE A 20 14.28 -28.56 24.09
CA PHE A 20 13.20 -28.98 23.19
C PHE A 20 12.82 -30.46 23.35
N ASN A 21 13.81 -31.35 23.47
CA ASN A 21 13.55 -32.78 23.63
C ASN A 21 12.88 -33.09 24.99
N SER A 22 13.21 -32.36 26.06
CA SER A 22 12.52 -32.48 27.36
C SER A 22 11.13 -31.87 27.31
N PHE A 23 10.98 -30.72 26.68
CA PHE A 23 9.72 -30.02 26.49
C PHE A 23 8.69 -30.86 25.71
N ILE A 24 9.14 -31.57 24.67
CA ILE A 24 8.31 -32.53 23.94
C ILE A 24 7.90 -33.72 24.83
N LYS A 25 8.82 -34.25 25.65
CA LYS A 25 8.56 -35.40 26.52
C LYS A 25 7.58 -35.08 27.65
N GLU A 26 7.61 -33.86 28.18
CA GLU A 26 6.72 -33.42 29.27
C GLU A 26 5.26 -33.20 28.84
N ARG A 27 5.00 -33.03 27.54
CA ARG A 27 3.68 -32.65 27.01
C ARG A 27 2.87 -33.79 26.36
N ASP A 28 3.18 -35.06 26.66
CA ASP A 28 2.48 -36.29 26.20
C ASP A 28 1.99 -36.23 24.74
N LEU A 29 2.86 -36.63 23.81
CA LEU A 29 2.65 -36.49 22.37
C LEU A 29 1.46 -37.27 21.78
N LEU A 30 0.74 -36.62 20.87
CA LEU A 30 -0.10 -37.26 19.83
C LEU A 30 0.73 -37.81 18.64
N TYR A 31 2.01 -37.41 18.49
CA TYR A 31 2.86 -37.75 17.34
C TYR A 31 4.30 -38.11 17.76
N LEU A 32 4.71 -39.36 17.54
CA LEU A 32 6.07 -39.83 17.86
C LEU A 32 7.13 -39.24 16.90
N PRO A 33 8.32 -38.84 17.38
CA PRO A 33 9.41 -38.38 16.51
C PRO A 33 9.94 -39.53 15.64
N ASP A 34 10.32 -39.22 14.40
CA ASP A 34 10.75 -40.20 13.40
C ASP A 34 12.09 -39.87 12.72
N HIS A 35 12.61 -38.63 12.85
CA HIS A 35 13.89 -38.19 12.31
C HIS A 35 14.68 -37.35 13.32
N ALA A 36 16.00 -37.43 13.26
CA ALA A 36 16.91 -36.53 13.96
C ALA A 36 17.27 -35.36 13.03
N LEU A 37 17.12 -34.13 13.54
CA LEU A 37 17.49 -32.89 12.89
C LEU A 37 18.69 -32.30 13.63
N ARG A 38 19.80 -32.06 12.92
CA ARG A 38 20.96 -31.35 13.49
C ARG A 38 20.76 -29.85 13.25
N VAL A 39 20.79 -29.05 14.30
CA VAL A 39 20.75 -27.59 14.24
C VAL A 39 22.12 -27.05 14.64
N GLN A 40 22.79 -26.37 13.72
CA GLN A 40 24.07 -25.72 13.97
C GLN A 40 23.85 -24.23 14.22
N ILE A 41 24.23 -23.78 15.41
CA ILE A 41 24.09 -22.38 15.83
C ILE A 41 25.41 -21.67 15.58
N VAL A 42 25.39 -20.61 14.77
CA VAL A 42 26.57 -19.82 14.42
C VAL A 42 26.46 -18.39 14.95
N SER A 43 27.56 -17.83 15.45
CA SER A 43 27.64 -16.45 15.93
C SER A 43 28.55 -15.61 15.03
N LYS A 44 28.14 -14.37 14.71
CA LYS A 44 29.01 -13.39 14.04
C LYS A 44 30.12 -12.96 15.00
N ARG A 45 31.38 -13.04 14.58
CA ARG A 45 32.48 -12.38 15.31
C ARG A 45 32.42 -10.86 15.04
N PRO A 46 32.58 -10.00 16.06
CA PRO A 46 32.80 -8.59 15.82
C PRO A 46 34.22 -8.40 15.26
N HIS A 47 34.37 -8.27 13.95
CA HIS A 47 35.64 -7.84 13.36
C HIS A 47 35.66 -6.33 13.22
N GLY A 48 36.63 -5.69 13.88
CA GLY A 48 37.02 -4.32 13.63
C GLY A 48 37.67 -4.17 12.24
N GLU A 49 37.55 -2.95 11.72
CA GLU A 49 38.13 -2.41 10.49
C GLU A 49 37.61 -3.01 9.17
N GLU A 50 36.56 -2.37 8.64
CA GLU A 50 36.22 -2.37 7.22
C GLU A 50 37.46 -2.05 6.38
N ARG A 51 37.93 -3.03 5.61
CA ARG A 51 38.65 -2.74 4.38
C ARG A 51 37.65 -2.74 3.23
N ILE A 52 37.44 -1.54 2.72
CA ILE A 52 36.72 -1.18 1.50
C ILE A 52 37.11 -2.16 0.38
N ALA A 53 36.15 -2.95 -0.08
CA ALA A 53 36.17 -3.57 -1.39
C ALA A 53 34.93 -3.08 -2.13
N THR A 54 35.19 -2.45 -3.26
CA THR A 54 34.27 -1.80 -4.21
C THR A 54 32.99 -2.60 -4.48
N GLU A 55 31.86 -1.92 -4.39
CA GLU A 55 30.54 -2.35 -4.87
C GLU A 55 30.61 -2.65 -6.37
N GLU A 56 30.59 -3.93 -6.73
CA GLU A 56 30.02 -4.38 -7.99
C GLU A 56 28.61 -4.89 -7.70
N SER A 57 27.65 -4.34 -8.44
CA SER A 57 26.21 -4.53 -8.29
C SER A 57 25.79 -6.02 -8.31
N PRO A 58 24.86 -6.47 -7.44
CA PRO A 58 24.29 -7.79 -7.59
C PRO A 58 23.29 -7.79 -8.76
N LYS A 59 23.62 -8.54 -9.82
CA LYS A 59 22.67 -8.94 -10.87
C LYS A 59 21.56 -9.81 -10.26
N PRO A 60 20.35 -9.82 -10.84
CA PRO A 60 19.26 -10.66 -10.35
C PRO A 60 19.56 -12.12 -10.68
N GLU A 61 20.06 -12.86 -9.71
CA GLU A 61 20.25 -14.30 -9.84
C GLU A 61 18.91 -15.02 -9.73
N ALA A 62 18.71 -15.94 -10.68
CA ALA A 62 17.50 -16.68 -10.91
C ALA A 62 17.05 -17.46 -9.66
N GLU A 63 15.73 -17.47 -9.43
CA GLU A 63 15.07 -18.43 -8.55
C GLU A 63 15.33 -19.86 -9.07
N GLY A 64 16.34 -20.52 -8.52
CA GLY A 64 16.73 -21.88 -8.92
C GLY A 64 17.68 -22.54 -7.93
N SER A 65 17.13 -23.35 -7.02
CA SER A 65 17.73 -24.53 -6.38
C SER A 65 19.25 -24.58 -6.06
N ASP A 66 19.81 -23.65 -5.28
CA ASP A 66 21.20 -23.77 -4.79
C ASP A 66 21.35 -23.77 -3.25
N ASN A 67 20.25 -23.93 -2.50
CA ASN A 67 20.26 -23.78 -1.03
C ASN A 67 20.64 -25.06 -0.24
N VAL A 68 20.84 -26.20 -0.91
CA VAL A 68 21.17 -27.48 -0.27
C VAL A 68 22.47 -28.00 -0.86
N ARG A 69 23.60 -27.67 -0.24
CA ARG A 69 24.88 -28.37 -0.48
C ARG A 69 24.98 -29.52 0.51
N ASN A 70 25.05 -30.75 0.02
CA ASN A 70 25.33 -31.96 0.80
C ASN A 70 24.43 -32.14 2.05
N GLY A 71 23.11 -31.93 1.93
CA GLY A 71 22.17 -32.16 3.04
C GLY A 71 22.20 -31.11 4.15
N THR A 72 22.84 -29.96 3.91
CA THR A 72 22.83 -28.81 4.83
C THR A 72 22.01 -27.67 4.25
N TYR A 73 21.01 -27.18 5.01
CA TYR A 73 20.27 -25.95 4.73
C TYR A 73 20.86 -24.81 5.56
N ILE A 74 21.21 -23.71 4.90
CA ILE A 74 21.80 -22.53 5.56
C ILE A 74 20.75 -21.41 5.62
N SER A 75 20.43 -20.97 6.85
CA SER A 75 19.55 -19.83 7.10
C SER A 75 20.04 -18.59 6.36
N ARG A 76 19.13 -17.75 5.88
CA ARG A 76 19.51 -16.54 5.13
C ARG A 76 20.36 -15.58 5.95
N ARG A 77 20.07 -15.40 7.24
CA ARG A 77 20.90 -14.54 8.11
C ARG A 77 22.30 -15.11 8.38
N SER A 78 22.50 -16.40 8.11
CA SER A 78 23.78 -17.10 8.23
C SER A 78 24.61 -17.12 6.94
N ARG A 79 24.13 -16.54 5.82
CA ARG A 79 24.89 -16.46 4.56
C ARG A 79 26.01 -15.41 4.67
N GLY A 80 27.19 -15.74 4.16
CA GLY A 80 28.36 -14.83 4.12
C GLY A 80 29.20 -14.80 5.40
N VAL A 81 28.97 -15.73 6.33
CA VAL A 81 29.86 -15.94 7.48
C VAL A 81 30.99 -16.89 7.07
N ASP A 82 32.24 -16.44 7.11
CA ASP A 82 33.40 -17.29 6.83
C ASP A 82 33.56 -18.35 7.93
N PHE A 83 33.42 -19.61 7.54
CA PHE A 83 33.56 -20.75 8.45
C PHE A 83 35.02 -21.19 8.57
N SER A 84 35.68 -20.81 9.67
CA SER A 84 36.77 -21.63 10.20
C SER A 84 36.19 -22.58 11.24
N THR A 85 36.14 -23.87 10.94
CA THR A 85 35.58 -24.98 11.75
C THR A 85 36.29 -25.25 13.08
N THR A 86 37.03 -24.27 13.61
CA THR A 86 37.97 -24.44 14.75
C THR A 86 37.80 -23.39 15.85
N GLY A 87 36.66 -22.68 15.90
CA GLY A 87 36.34 -21.75 16.98
C GLY A 87 35.37 -22.36 18.00
N ASP A 88 35.78 -22.36 19.27
CA ASP A 88 35.15 -22.86 20.50
C ASP A 88 33.79 -22.22 20.88
N GLY A 89 32.91 -21.95 19.90
CA GLY A 89 31.67 -21.19 20.10
C GLY A 89 30.48 -21.57 19.19
N SER A 90 30.60 -22.60 18.35
CA SER A 90 29.47 -23.14 17.58
C SER A 90 28.80 -24.28 18.36
N GLY A 91 27.55 -24.09 18.76
CA GLY A 91 26.75 -25.13 19.41
C GLY A 91 26.08 -26.02 18.36
N ASP A 92 26.44 -27.29 18.32
CA ASP A 92 25.73 -28.32 17.56
C ASP A 92 24.64 -28.94 18.45
N GLU A 93 23.37 -28.80 18.06
CA GLU A 93 22.24 -29.38 18.80
C GLU A 93 21.48 -30.39 17.94
N VAL A 94 21.12 -31.53 18.53
CA VAL A 94 20.36 -32.58 17.84
C VAL A 94 18.96 -32.67 18.42
N ILE A 95 17.98 -32.43 17.57
CA ILE A 95 16.57 -32.33 17.92
C ILE A 95 15.80 -33.47 17.25
N ASN A 96 14.98 -34.19 18.01
CA ASN A 96 14.15 -35.25 17.45
C ASN A 96 12.81 -34.68 17.01
N VAL A 97 12.48 -34.84 15.72
CA VAL A 97 11.29 -34.24 15.10
C VAL A 97 10.45 -35.27 14.36
N ASN A 98 9.19 -34.90 14.08
CA ASN A 98 8.27 -35.67 13.25
C ASN A 98 8.25 -35.05 11.85
N SER A 99 8.94 -35.71 10.91
CA SER A 99 9.12 -35.28 9.53
C SER A 99 7.79 -35.09 8.80
N LYS A 100 6.81 -35.95 9.07
CA LYS A 100 5.48 -35.90 8.45
C LYS A 100 4.68 -34.67 8.90
N LEU A 101 4.78 -34.31 10.18
CA LEU A 101 4.14 -33.12 10.74
C LEU A 101 4.79 -31.85 10.18
N LEU A 102 6.13 -31.76 10.23
CA LEU A 102 6.88 -30.63 9.68
C LEU A 102 6.58 -30.44 8.18
N SER A 103 6.65 -31.51 7.38
CA SER A 103 6.36 -31.48 5.94
C SER A 103 4.92 -31.10 5.60
N ARG A 104 3.97 -31.33 6.51
CA ARG A 104 2.57 -30.96 6.31
C ARG A 104 2.33 -29.47 6.57
N LYS A 105 3.10 -28.87 7.47
CA LYS A 105 2.94 -27.49 7.92
C LYS A 105 3.90 -26.50 7.25
N SER A 106 4.97 -27.00 6.63
CA SER A 106 5.99 -26.23 5.94
C SER A 106 6.30 -26.83 4.57
N ASP A 107 6.20 -26.00 3.54
CA ASP A 107 6.58 -26.38 2.19
C ASP A 107 8.10 -26.57 2.05
N LEU A 108 8.90 -25.83 2.83
CA LEU A 108 10.36 -25.96 2.87
C LEU A 108 10.79 -27.30 3.48
N PHE A 109 10.27 -27.66 4.66
CA PHE A 109 10.56 -28.95 5.26
C PHE A 109 10.12 -30.11 4.36
N ARG A 110 8.97 -29.98 3.67
CA ARG A 110 8.54 -30.99 2.70
C ARG A 110 9.57 -31.21 1.59
N LYS A 111 10.14 -30.13 1.05
CA LYS A 111 11.20 -30.20 0.03
C LYS A 111 12.46 -30.86 0.59
N LEU A 112 12.95 -30.37 1.74
CA LEU A 112 14.17 -30.88 2.39
C LEU A 112 14.07 -32.38 2.70
N PHE A 113 12.97 -32.84 3.30
CA PHE A 113 12.79 -34.26 3.61
C PHE A 113 12.59 -35.14 2.37
N ASN A 114 12.06 -34.60 1.27
CA ASN A 114 11.94 -35.35 0.02
C ASN A 114 13.30 -35.49 -0.69
N GLU A 115 14.11 -34.42 -0.71
CA GLU A 115 15.48 -34.46 -1.24
C GLU A 115 16.35 -35.44 -0.45
N MET A 116 16.19 -35.48 0.87
CA MET A 116 16.88 -36.44 1.73
C MET A 116 16.53 -37.90 1.41
N LYS A 117 15.26 -38.21 1.07
CA LYS A 117 14.87 -39.57 0.64
C LYS A 117 15.54 -40.00 -0.66
N THR A 118 15.93 -39.05 -1.50
CA THR A 118 16.60 -39.32 -2.78
C THR A 118 18.12 -39.39 -2.65
N ALA A 119 18.68 -38.75 -1.62
CA ALA A 119 20.10 -38.77 -1.34
C ALA A 119 20.46 -39.97 -0.44
N VAL A 120 21.51 -40.71 -0.79
CA VAL A 120 22.09 -41.76 0.08
C VAL A 120 22.91 -41.06 1.17
N LEU A 121 22.27 -40.23 2.00
CA LEU A 121 22.90 -39.59 3.15
C LEU A 121 22.58 -40.42 4.40
N GLU A 122 23.61 -41.02 5.00
CA GLU A 122 23.52 -41.65 6.33
C GLU A 122 23.50 -40.62 7.47
N GLU A 123 23.73 -39.34 7.16
CA GLU A 123 23.81 -38.24 8.13
C GLU A 123 22.47 -37.50 8.31
N PRO A 124 22.15 -37.02 9.52
CA PRO A 124 20.93 -36.27 9.79
C PRO A 124 20.90 -34.94 9.02
N LEU A 125 19.72 -34.52 8.57
CA LEU A 125 19.50 -33.22 7.95
C LEU A 125 20.06 -32.11 8.86
N THR A 126 20.95 -31.28 8.31
CA THR A 126 21.59 -30.21 9.07
C THR A 126 20.98 -28.86 8.68
N ILE A 127 20.54 -28.09 9.68
CA ILE A 127 20.01 -26.74 9.53
C ILE A 127 20.92 -25.80 10.28
N GLN A 128 21.44 -24.81 9.58
CA GLN A 128 22.32 -23.82 10.18
C GLN A 128 21.57 -22.51 10.41
N ILE A 129 21.58 -22.01 11.64
CA ILE A 129 20.90 -20.77 12.05
C ILE A 129 21.86 -19.83 12.79
N GLU A 130 21.56 -18.54 12.78
CA GLU A 130 22.31 -17.56 13.59
C GLU A 130 21.88 -17.65 15.06
N ALA A 131 22.79 -17.38 16.00
CA ALA A 131 22.50 -17.42 17.44
C ALA A 131 21.31 -16.53 17.86
N SER A 132 21.08 -15.42 17.16
CA SER A 132 19.90 -14.56 17.39
C SER A 132 18.57 -15.23 16.98
N GLU A 133 18.60 -16.20 16.07
CA GLU A 133 17.41 -16.88 15.53
C GLU A 133 16.96 -18.06 16.40
N GLU A 134 17.80 -18.51 17.33
CA GLU A 134 17.58 -19.73 18.12
C GLU A 134 16.21 -19.76 18.81
N LYS A 135 15.83 -18.65 19.47
CA LYS A 135 14.55 -18.54 20.18
C LYS A 135 13.35 -18.55 19.22
N ALA A 136 13.45 -17.83 18.11
CA ALA A 136 12.37 -17.76 17.11
C ALA A 136 12.20 -19.10 16.38
N PHE A 137 13.30 -19.82 16.11
CA PHE A 137 13.25 -21.16 15.55
C PHE A 137 12.62 -22.17 16.52
N PHE A 138 12.98 -22.11 17.81
CA PHE A 138 12.31 -22.90 18.85
C PHE A 138 10.80 -22.60 18.89
N GLY A 139 10.40 -21.33 18.89
CA GLY A 139 9.01 -20.91 18.88
C GLY A 139 8.23 -21.40 17.65
N LEU A 140 8.87 -21.43 16.48
CA LEU A 140 8.29 -22.00 15.26
C LEU A 140 8.00 -23.50 15.43
N LEU A 141 8.95 -24.26 15.97
CA LEU A 141 8.76 -25.69 16.23
C LEU A 141 7.65 -25.93 17.26
N GLU A 142 7.61 -25.15 18.35
CA GLU A 142 6.52 -25.20 19.32
C GLU A 142 5.16 -24.95 18.63
N PHE A 143 5.06 -23.94 17.77
CA PHE A 143 3.84 -23.63 17.03
C PHE A 143 3.41 -24.79 16.11
N ILE A 144 4.35 -25.45 15.42
CA ILE A 144 4.00 -26.57 14.53
C ILE A 144 3.38 -27.73 15.32
N TYR A 145 3.90 -28.00 16.53
CA TYR A 145 3.43 -29.11 17.37
C TYR A 145 2.15 -28.80 18.14
N PHE A 146 2.04 -27.60 18.71
CA PHE A 146 0.98 -27.25 19.66
C PHE A 146 0.04 -26.15 19.17
N SER A 147 0.31 -25.54 18.02
CA SER A 147 -0.45 -24.40 17.47
C SER A 147 -0.56 -23.20 18.43
N SER A 148 0.38 -23.08 19.38
CA SER A 148 0.46 -22.00 20.35
C SER A 148 1.56 -21.00 19.98
N LEU A 149 1.28 -19.71 20.15
CA LEU A 149 2.27 -18.64 20.08
C LEU A 149 2.78 -18.34 21.49
N SER A 150 4.08 -18.50 21.70
CA SER A 150 4.76 -18.15 22.95
C SER A 150 5.36 -16.73 22.95
N ALA A 151 5.45 -16.10 21.78
CA ALA A 151 5.92 -14.73 21.62
C ALA A 151 4.91 -13.73 22.21
N SER A 152 5.42 -12.77 22.99
CA SER A 152 4.58 -11.77 23.69
C SER A 152 5.01 -10.34 23.41
N SER A 153 6.28 -10.11 23.07
CA SER A 153 6.79 -8.80 22.69
C SER A 153 6.74 -8.57 21.18
N TYR A 154 6.75 -7.31 20.76
CA TYR A 154 6.78 -6.95 19.34
C TYR A 154 7.98 -7.57 18.60
N GLU A 155 9.17 -7.48 19.20
CA GLU A 155 10.42 -8.02 18.62
C GLU A 155 10.35 -9.55 18.46
N GLU A 156 9.87 -10.26 19.47
CA GLU A 156 9.69 -11.72 19.42
C GLU A 156 8.74 -12.15 18.31
N ILE A 157 7.63 -11.41 18.14
CA ILE A 157 6.64 -11.71 17.09
C ILE A 157 7.22 -11.41 15.70
N VAL A 158 8.00 -10.34 15.54
CA VAL A 158 8.68 -10.02 14.28
C VAL A 158 9.72 -11.08 13.94
N ASP A 159 10.57 -11.48 14.87
CA ASP A 159 11.58 -12.53 14.61
C ASP A 159 10.91 -13.87 14.29
N LEU A 160 9.83 -14.23 14.99
CA LEU A 160 9.05 -15.42 14.67
C LEU A 160 8.37 -15.32 13.29
N LEU A 161 7.87 -14.14 12.91
CA LEU A 161 7.33 -13.90 11.57
C LEU A 161 8.41 -14.10 10.50
N MET A 162 9.61 -13.53 10.69
CA MET A 162 10.72 -13.67 9.75
C MET A 162 11.17 -15.12 9.59
N ILE A 163 11.23 -15.88 10.69
CA ILE A 163 11.53 -17.31 10.67
C ILE A 163 10.39 -18.10 10.00
N SER A 164 9.12 -17.74 10.24
CA SER A 164 7.99 -18.41 9.59
C SER A 164 7.92 -18.15 8.08
N ASP A 165 8.36 -16.97 7.62
CA ASP A 165 8.54 -16.62 6.20
C ASP A 165 9.63 -17.48 5.56
N GLU A 166 10.79 -17.60 6.23
CA GLU A 166 11.90 -18.38 5.73
C GLU A 166 11.58 -19.88 5.64
N PHE A 167 11.00 -20.45 6.70
CA PHE A 167 10.61 -21.86 6.74
C PHE A 167 9.24 -22.13 6.12
N GLN A 168 8.60 -21.15 5.49
CA GLN A 168 7.34 -21.28 4.74
C GLN A 168 6.19 -21.90 5.55
N VAL A 169 5.96 -21.42 6.77
CA VAL A 169 4.87 -21.85 7.67
C VAL A 169 3.77 -20.80 7.72
N LEU A 170 2.87 -20.82 6.73
CA LEU A 170 1.87 -19.76 6.53
C LEU A 170 0.96 -19.55 7.75
N SER A 171 0.53 -20.63 8.40
CA SER A 171 -0.36 -20.52 9.57
C SER A 171 0.28 -19.81 10.76
N CYS A 172 1.61 -19.93 10.90
CA CYS A 172 2.37 -19.22 11.93
C CYS A 172 2.50 -17.74 11.57
N ALA A 173 2.90 -17.46 10.32
CA ALA A 173 2.98 -16.10 9.79
C ALA A 173 1.67 -15.34 9.95
N TYR A 174 0.54 -15.96 9.56
CA TYR A 174 -0.79 -15.36 9.71
C TYR A 174 -1.10 -14.97 11.15
N LYS A 175 -0.82 -15.88 12.10
CA LYS A 175 -1.06 -15.64 13.52
C LYS A 175 -0.15 -14.54 14.09
N CYS A 176 1.10 -14.47 13.63
CA CYS A 176 2.01 -13.38 13.99
C CYS A 176 1.50 -12.03 13.46
N ILE A 177 1.07 -11.97 12.19
CA ILE A 177 0.51 -10.75 11.58
C ILE A 177 -0.75 -10.30 12.32
N GLU A 178 -1.66 -11.23 12.66
CA GLU A 178 -2.87 -10.93 13.44
C GLU A 178 -2.53 -10.28 14.80
N GLN A 179 -1.46 -10.73 15.46
CA GLN A 179 -0.99 -10.12 16.70
C GLN A 179 -0.21 -8.81 16.48
N LEU A 180 0.51 -8.65 15.38
CA LEU A 180 1.25 -7.42 15.06
C LEU A 180 0.30 -6.27 14.72
N VAL A 181 -0.78 -6.52 13.99
CA VAL A 181 -1.66 -5.48 13.46
C VAL A 181 -2.73 -5.08 14.50
N HIS A 182 -2.28 -4.56 15.65
CA HIS A 182 -3.14 -4.09 16.74
C HIS A 182 -3.01 -2.58 17.03
N THR A 183 -1.87 -1.96 16.71
CA THR A 183 -1.66 -0.50 16.78
C THR A 183 -1.37 0.10 15.41
N LEU A 184 -1.49 1.43 15.27
CA LEU A 184 -1.13 2.13 14.04
C LEU A 184 0.35 1.96 13.71
N ASN A 185 1.24 2.19 14.68
CA ASN A 185 2.68 2.06 14.47
C ASN A 185 3.06 0.65 14.02
N SER A 186 2.49 -0.38 14.66
CA SER A 186 2.78 -1.77 14.29
C SER A 186 2.18 -2.15 12.92
N ALA A 187 1.04 -1.59 12.53
CA ALA A 187 0.50 -1.73 11.17
C ALA A 187 1.37 -1.02 10.13
N LEU A 188 1.90 0.17 10.44
CA LEU A 188 2.82 0.89 9.54
C LEU A 188 4.14 0.11 9.35
N SER A 189 4.69 -0.44 10.43
CA SER A 189 5.88 -1.30 10.34
C SER A 189 5.65 -2.56 9.49
N CYS A 190 4.41 -3.04 9.35
CA CYS A 190 4.11 -4.18 8.47
C CYS A 190 4.40 -3.87 6.99
N PHE A 191 4.29 -2.61 6.56
CA PHE A 191 4.68 -2.20 5.21
C PHE A 191 6.20 -2.35 5.02
N GLU A 192 7.01 -1.94 5.99
CA GLU A 192 8.46 -2.14 5.96
C GLU A 192 8.84 -3.62 5.98
N LEU A 193 8.18 -4.40 6.85
CA LEU A 193 8.40 -5.85 6.95
C LEU A 193 8.06 -6.57 5.65
N SER A 194 7.11 -6.07 4.86
CA SER A 194 6.77 -6.66 3.56
C SER A 194 7.92 -6.63 2.55
N HIS A 195 8.79 -5.60 2.62
CA HIS A 195 10.00 -5.53 1.80
C HIS A 195 11.07 -6.52 2.27
N LYS A 196 11.16 -6.78 3.59
CA LYS A 196 12.11 -7.72 4.20
C LYS A 196 11.68 -9.19 4.04
N ALA A 197 10.38 -9.44 4.01
CA ALA A 197 9.84 -10.77 3.76
C ALA A 197 10.29 -11.26 2.38
N SER A 198 10.40 -12.57 2.22
CA SER A 198 10.78 -13.18 0.94
C SER A 198 9.62 -13.88 0.26
N TRP A 199 8.72 -14.45 1.06
CA TRP A 199 7.68 -15.30 0.58
C TRP A 199 6.49 -14.44 0.16
N ILE A 200 6.12 -14.55 -1.12
CA ILE A 200 5.05 -13.74 -1.73
C ILE A 200 3.76 -13.79 -0.90
N GLN A 201 3.41 -14.96 -0.35
CA GLN A 201 2.21 -15.13 0.47
C GLN A 201 2.25 -14.30 1.76
N VAL A 202 3.40 -14.22 2.43
CA VAL A 202 3.58 -13.42 3.65
C VAL A 202 3.56 -11.93 3.31
N LYS A 203 4.19 -11.53 2.19
CA LYS A 203 4.11 -10.15 1.68
C LYS A 203 2.66 -9.73 1.47
N GLU A 204 1.91 -10.50 0.68
CA GLU A 204 0.51 -10.20 0.39
C GLU A 204 -0.35 -10.14 1.66
N LEU A 205 -0.13 -11.06 2.60
CA LEU A 205 -0.84 -11.06 3.89
C LEU A 205 -0.52 -9.82 4.74
N LEU A 206 0.77 -9.45 4.87
CA LEU A 206 1.20 -8.25 5.60
C LEU A 206 0.55 -7.00 5.02
N LEU A 207 0.64 -6.83 3.70
CA LEU A 207 0.04 -5.69 3.00
C LEU A 207 -1.48 -5.67 3.19
N LYS A 208 -2.15 -6.82 3.02
CA LYS A 208 -3.60 -6.91 3.15
C LYS A 208 -4.09 -6.53 4.54
N GLU A 209 -3.51 -7.07 5.60
CA GLU A 209 -3.95 -6.76 6.97
C GLU A 209 -3.54 -5.34 7.39
N ALA A 210 -2.36 -4.85 6.98
CA ALA A 210 -1.95 -3.47 7.23
C ALA A 210 -2.88 -2.46 6.55
N ILE A 211 -3.21 -2.67 5.26
CA ILE A 211 -4.20 -1.85 4.55
C ILE A 211 -5.53 -1.91 5.27
N LYS A 212 -6.00 -3.11 5.59
CA LYS A 212 -7.27 -3.29 6.29
C LYS A 212 -7.29 -2.49 7.58
N TYR A 213 -6.22 -2.50 8.37
CA TYR A 213 -6.15 -1.70 9.59
C TYR A 213 -6.14 -0.19 9.33
N VAL A 214 -5.34 0.27 8.36
CA VAL A 214 -5.21 1.69 8.01
C VAL A 214 -6.50 2.24 7.38
N THR A 215 -7.22 1.42 6.62
CA THR A 215 -8.43 1.80 5.87
C THR A 215 -9.73 1.48 6.60
N GLN A 216 -9.75 0.53 7.53
CA GLN A 216 -10.94 0.25 8.34
C GLN A 216 -11.08 1.26 9.46
N THR A 217 -12.22 1.95 9.43
CA THR A 217 -12.84 2.58 10.60
C THR A 217 -13.43 1.48 11.48
N ASP A 218 -12.62 0.92 12.41
CA ASP A 218 -13.09 -0.08 13.37
C ASP A 218 -14.31 0.45 14.18
N PRO A 219 -15.51 -0.17 14.04
CA PRO A 219 -16.71 0.25 14.75
C PRO A 219 -16.60 0.13 16.28
N GLN A 220 -15.81 -0.81 16.81
CA GLN A 220 -15.69 -1.01 18.27
C GLN A 220 -14.76 0.01 18.94
N ARG A 221 -13.86 0.63 18.17
CA ARG A 221 -12.94 1.67 18.66
C ARG A 221 -13.54 3.09 18.57
N MET A 222 -14.75 3.22 18.02
CA MET A 222 -15.44 4.49 17.77
C MET A 222 -16.62 4.71 18.73
N MET A 223 -16.31 5.17 19.95
CA MET A 223 -17.34 5.62 20.90
C MET A 223 -17.94 7.01 20.56
N PHE A 224 -17.66 7.56 19.36
CA PHE A 224 -18.16 8.87 18.92
C PHE A 224 -18.64 8.83 17.46
N PRO A 225 -19.97 8.84 17.22
CA PRO A 225 -20.56 8.76 15.87
C PRO A 225 -20.29 9.96 14.94
N LYS A 226 -19.61 11.01 15.44
CA LYS A 226 -19.30 12.24 14.69
C LYS A 226 -18.01 12.17 13.87
N LEU A 227 -17.18 11.13 14.04
CA LEU A 227 -15.99 10.88 13.20
C LEU A 227 -16.26 9.79 12.14
N LYS A 228 -17.46 9.76 11.56
CA LYS A 228 -17.75 8.88 10.41
C LYS A 228 -17.01 9.32 9.14
N GLU A 229 -16.52 10.56 9.09
CA GLU A 229 -15.85 11.11 7.91
C GLU A 229 -14.38 10.67 7.90
N ASP A 230 -14.12 9.61 7.12
CA ASP A 230 -13.01 9.59 6.16
C ASP A 230 -11.62 9.98 6.68
N ARG A 231 -10.96 9.04 7.37
CA ARG A 231 -9.50 9.13 7.54
C ARG A 231 -8.81 8.95 6.20
N ASP A 232 -8.32 10.05 5.64
CA ASP A 232 -7.29 10.02 4.60
C ASP A 232 -5.99 9.47 5.21
N ILE A 233 -5.20 8.69 4.48
CA ILE A 233 -3.82 8.40 4.85
C ILE A 233 -3.01 9.68 5.17
N MET A 234 -3.29 10.78 4.47
CA MET A 234 -2.62 12.06 4.68
C MET A 234 -2.96 12.73 6.02
N SER A 235 -4.04 12.30 6.69
CA SER A 235 -4.35 12.72 8.07
C SER A 235 -3.33 12.21 9.08
N MET A 236 -2.55 11.18 8.73
CA MET A 236 -1.49 10.57 9.54
C MET A 236 -0.09 10.98 9.07
N LYS A 237 0.04 12.18 8.47
CA LYS A 237 1.31 12.67 7.91
C LYS A 237 2.47 12.63 8.91
N ASP A 238 2.19 12.89 10.19
CA ASP A 238 3.21 12.99 11.24
C ASP A 238 3.72 11.60 11.62
N GLU A 239 2.87 10.57 11.55
CA GLU A 239 3.23 9.16 11.73
C GLU A 239 3.92 8.55 10.51
N LEU A 240 3.62 9.06 9.30
CA LEU A 240 4.26 8.61 8.06
C LEU A 240 5.63 9.23 7.84
N LEU A 241 5.84 10.48 8.26
CA LEU A 241 7.09 11.19 8.08
C LEU A 241 8.33 10.44 8.58
N PRO A 242 8.34 9.80 9.78
CA PRO A 242 9.52 9.07 10.25
C PRO A 242 9.76 7.73 9.54
N LEU A 243 8.85 7.26 8.68
CA LEU A 243 9.02 5.97 8.02
C LEU A 243 10.20 6.00 7.03
N PRO A 244 10.97 4.90 6.92
CA PRO A 244 11.99 4.73 5.91
C PRO A 244 11.36 4.59 4.52
N PHE A 245 12.18 4.78 3.49
CA PHE A 245 11.73 4.73 2.09
C PHE A 245 10.94 3.45 1.75
N SER A 246 11.34 2.28 2.25
CA SER A 246 10.63 1.02 1.99
C SER A 246 9.19 1.01 2.50
N GLY A 247 8.91 1.69 3.62
CA GLY A 247 7.55 1.86 4.13
C GLY A 247 6.73 2.79 3.24
N ILE A 248 7.31 3.94 2.87
CA ILE A 248 6.69 4.93 1.97
C ILE A 248 6.41 4.31 0.59
N GLU A 249 7.37 3.61 0.01
CA GLU A 249 7.25 2.94 -1.28
C GLU A 249 6.12 1.89 -1.26
N ALA A 250 6.07 1.05 -0.23
CA ALA A 250 5.02 0.05 -0.08
C ALA A 250 3.63 0.68 0.01
N ILE A 251 3.48 1.80 0.71
CA ILE A 251 2.22 2.54 0.86
C ILE A 251 1.81 3.16 -0.48
N PHE A 252 2.66 3.99 -1.07
CA PHE A 252 2.29 4.78 -2.26
C PHE A 252 2.34 3.99 -3.57
N ARG A 253 2.80 2.74 -3.59
CA ARG A 253 2.57 1.83 -4.73
C ARG A 253 1.15 1.28 -4.82
N MET A 254 0.33 1.45 -3.79
CA MET A 254 -1.01 0.84 -3.72
C MET A 254 -2.11 1.73 -4.33
N ASP A 255 -3.05 1.10 -5.05
CA ASP A 255 -4.19 1.80 -5.64
C ASP A 255 -5.33 2.06 -4.63
N ARG A 256 -5.44 1.22 -3.59
CA ARG A 256 -6.64 1.14 -2.73
C ARG A 256 -6.65 2.10 -1.53
N ILE A 257 -5.56 2.82 -1.30
CA ILE A 257 -5.44 3.72 -0.16
C ILE A 257 -6.23 5.01 -0.46
N PRO A 258 -7.14 5.43 0.43
CA PRO A 258 -7.86 6.69 0.26
C PRO A 258 -6.89 7.86 0.42
N VAL A 259 -6.88 8.76 -0.57
CA VAL A 259 -6.08 9.99 -0.57
C VAL A 259 -6.95 11.18 -0.97
N GLU A 260 -6.75 12.38 -0.43
CA GLU A 260 -7.46 13.60 -0.87
C GLU A 260 -7.33 13.80 -2.40
N SER A 261 -6.09 13.90 -2.91
CA SER A 261 -5.74 14.06 -4.33
C SER A 261 -4.30 13.59 -4.60
N GLU A 262 -3.92 13.39 -5.87
CA GLU A 262 -2.53 13.06 -6.19
C GLU A 262 -1.58 14.27 -5.97
N ASP A 263 -2.10 15.50 -6.03
CA ASP A 263 -1.37 16.71 -5.62
C ASP A 263 -0.95 16.65 -4.15
N ALA A 264 -1.81 16.12 -3.26
CA ALA A 264 -1.47 15.92 -1.85
C ALA A 264 -0.35 14.88 -1.69
N VAL A 265 -0.36 13.82 -2.50
CA VAL A 265 0.72 12.82 -2.55
C VAL A 265 2.03 13.49 -2.95
N TYR A 266 2.00 14.28 -4.03
CA TYR A 266 3.17 15.02 -4.51
C TYR A 266 3.79 15.88 -3.40
N ASP A 267 2.96 16.70 -2.74
CA ASP A 267 3.41 17.60 -1.67
C ASP A 267 4.02 16.84 -0.50
N PHE A 268 3.41 15.71 -0.11
CA PHE A 268 3.97 14.87 0.96
C PHE A 268 5.27 14.20 0.56
N ILE A 269 5.39 13.64 -0.64
CA ILE A 269 6.63 12.98 -1.09
C ILE A 269 7.76 14.01 -1.16
N GLN A 270 7.47 15.23 -1.63
CA GLN A 270 8.44 16.31 -1.66
C GLN A 270 8.84 16.74 -0.23
N TYR A 271 7.87 16.88 0.68
CA TYR A 271 8.11 17.22 2.08
C TYR A 271 8.91 16.13 2.83
N TRP A 272 8.60 14.86 2.57
CA TRP A 272 9.34 13.71 3.10
C TRP A 272 10.79 13.73 2.60
N ALA A 273 11.01 13.95 1.30
CA ALA A 273 12.35 14.03 0.72
C ALA A 273 13.16 15.18 1.34
N GLN A 274 12.56 16.36 1.50
CA GLN A 274 13.20 17.52 2.14
C GLN A 274 13.56 17.27 3.61
N THR A 275 12.74 16.48 4.32
CA THR A 275 12.96 16.16 5.73
C THR A 275 14.11 15.16 5.92
N HIS A 276 14.17 14.13 5.07
CA HIS A 276 15.20 13.08 5.14
C HIS A 276 16.51 13.45 4.46
N TYR A 277 16.46 14.33 3.45
CA TYR A 277 17.61 14.78 2.66
C TYR A 277 17.66 16.31 2.60
N PRO A 278 17.88 17.00 3.75
CA PRO A 278 17.80 18.46 3.82
C PRO A 278 18.96 19.20 3.17
N LYS A 279 20.10 18.52 2.93
CA LYS A 279 21.28 19.13 2.34
C LYS A 279 21.29 18.88 0.82
N PRO A 280 21.72 19.87 0.02
CA PRO A 280 21.76 19.73 -1.44
C PRO A 280 22.69 18.60 -1.91
N GLU A 281 23.73 18.28 -1.13
CA GLU A 281 24.64 17.16 -1.40
C GLU A 281 23.90 15.81 -1.35
N ASP A 282 22.93 15.68 -0.43
CA ASP A 282 22.18 14.45 -0.19
C ASP A 282 21.02 14.26 -1.21
N HIS A 283 20.68 15.30 -2.00
CA HIS A 283 19.64 15.22 -3.02
C HIS A 283 19.98 14.21 -4.13
N SER A 284 21.26 13.94 -4.37
CA SER A 284 21.67 12.92 -5.34
C SER A 284 21.26 11.52 -4.88
N ALA A 285 21.42 11.22 -3.59
CA ALA A 285 20.96 9.97 -3.00
C ALA A 285 19.42 9.86 -2.99
N ALA A 286 18.72 10.99 -2.77
CA ALA A 286 17.26 11.03 -2.87
C ALA A 286 16.75 10.68 -4.29
N LYS A 287 17.47 11.13 -5.34
CA LYS A 287 17.12 10.81 -6.74
C LYS A 287 17.21 9.32 -7.04
N GLU A 288 18.19 8.62 -6.46
CA GLU A 288 18.35 7.16 -6.62
C GLU A 288 17.16 6.35 -6.08
N LEU A 289 16.35 6.94 -5.18
CA LEU A 289 15.11 6.33 -4.69
C LEU A 289 13.98 6.34 -5.72
N HIS A 290 14.13 7.08 -6.83
CA HIS A 290 13.10 7.20 -7.87
C HIS A 290 11.72 7.58 -7.32
N LEU A 291 11.67 8.60 -6.47
CA LEU A 291 10.44 9.09 -5.81
C LEU A 291 9.34 9.45 -6.82
N GLU A 292 9.71 9.86 -8.03
CA GLU A 292 8.78 10.15 -9.11
C GLU A 292 7.88 8.94 -9.47
N ARG A 293 8.35 7.70 -9.24
CA ARG A 293 7.57 6.49 -9.52
C ARG A 293 6.42 6.26 -8.55
N LEU A 294 6.44 6.92 -7.39
CA LEU A 294 5.38 6.84 -6.40
C LEU A 294 4.19 7.74 -6.74
N ILE A 295 4.39 8.69 -7.67
CA ILE A 295 3.44 9.72 -8.03
C ILE A 295 2.81 9.37 -9.39
N ARG A 296 1.50 9.51 -9.51
CA ARG A 296 0.77 9.32 -10.77
C ARG A 296 0.57 10.65 -11.47
N PHE A 297 1.59 11.07 -12.24
CA PHE A 297 1.63 12.34 -12.98
C PHE A 297 0.38 12.61 -13.83
N ASN A 298 -0.24 11.57 -14.37
CA ASN A 298 -1.49 11.64 -15.13
C ASN A 298 -2.64 12.37 -14.40
N TYR A 299 -2.63 12.30 -13.06
CA TYR A 299 -3.66 12.87 -12.18
C TYR A 299 -3.20 14.11 -11.42
N LEU A 300 -1.99 14.63 -11.67
CA LEU A 300 -1.53 15.89 -11.08
C LEU A 300 -2.15 17.10 -11.78
N THR A 301 -2.38 18.20 -11.07
CA THR A 301 -2.81 19.45 -11.71
C THR A 301 -1.70 20.03 -12.62
N PRO A 302 -2.04 20.86 -13.63
CA PRO A 302 -1.03 21.48 -14.50
C PRO A 302 0.04 22.25 -13.73
N GLN A 303 -0.34 22.93 -12.64
CA GLN A 303 0.60 23.61 -11.76
C GLN A 303 1.60 22.64 -11.13
N LYS A 304 1.13 21.50 -10.61
CA LYS A 304 2.02 20.48 -10.04
C LYS A 304 2.90 19.79 -11.08
N LEU A 305 2.43 19.65 -12.32
CA LEU A 305 3.27 19.17 -13.42
C LEU A 305 4.42 20.13 -13.72
N GLU A 306 4.18 21.45 -13.68
CA GLU A 306 5.24 22.46 -13.83
C GLU A 306 6.22 22.44 -12.65
N GLU A 307 5.70 22.35 -11.42
CA GLU A 307 6.53 22.22 -10.21
C GLU A 307 7.40 20.95 -10.24
N ALA A 308 6.87 19.84 -10.75
CA ALA A 308 7.59 18.58 -10.86
C ALA A 308 8.81 18.66 -11.81
N LEU A 309 8.73 19.46 -12.88
CA LEU A 309 9.86 19.70 -13.78
C LEU A 309 10.99 20.51 -13.12
N GLN A 310 10.67 21.28 -12.08
CA GLN A 310 11.61 22.12 -11.34
C GLN A 310 12.12 21.48 -10.04
N SER A 311 11.66 20.26 -9.71
CA SER A 311 12.00 19.59 -8.47
C SER A 311 13.47 19.13 -8.43
N ASP A 312 14.18 19.51 -7.38
CA ASP A 312 15.57 19.11 -7.13
C ASP A 312 15.71 17.63 -6.74
N PHE A 313 14.62 16.95 -6.37
CA PHE A 313 14.63 15.57 -5.87
C PHE A 313 14.32 14.53 -6.94
N PHE A 314 13.92 14.95 -8.15
CA PHE A 314 13.62 14.04 -9.24
C PHE A 314 14.73 14.00 -10.27
N HIS A 315 14.82 12.87 -10.99
CA HIS A 315 15.62 12.81 -12.19
C HIS A 315 14.95 13.64 -13.30
N PRO A 316 15.65 14.63 -13.90
CA PRO A 316 15.05 15.50 -14.91
C PRO A 316 14.48 14.73 -16.11
N GLU A 317 15.15 13.66 -16.54
CA GLU A 317 14.70 12.81 -17.65
C GLU A 317 13.43 12.03 -17.30
N SER A 318 13.40 11.39 -16.11
CA SER A 318 12.21 10.66 -15.63
C SER A 318 11.01 11.58 -15.47
N ALA A 319 11.19 12.74 -14.83
CA ALA A 319 10.13 13.72 -14.62
C ALA A 319 9.61 14.29 -15.94
N SER A 320 10.52 14.63 -16.87
CA SER A 320 10.12 15.12 -18.20
C SER A 320 9.32 14.09 -18.99
N MET A 321 9.74 12.82 -18.95
CA MET A 321 9.04 11.74 -19.62
C MET A 321 7.64 11.51 -19.04
N ALA A 322 7.53 11.49 -17.71
CA ALA A 322 6.25 11.34 -17.01
C ALA A 322 5.30 12.51 -17.28
N VAL A 323 5.81 13.75 -17.34
CA VAL A 323 5.03 14.94 -17.67
C VAL A 323 4.56 14.91 -19.13
N ILE A 324 5.41 14.52 -20.07
CA ILE A 324 5.02 14.36 -21.48
C ILE A 324 3.92 13.32 -21.64
N GLU A 325 4.05 12.17 -20.96
CA GLU A 325 3.02 11.13 -20.97
C GLU A 325 1.70 11.64 -20.38
N ALA A 326 1.76 12.34 -19.25
CA ALA A 326 0.61 12.95 -18.61
C ALA A 326 -0.09 13.99 -19.51
N LEU A 327 0.68 14.87 -20.15
CA LEU A 327 0.15 15.85 -21.09
C LEU A 327 -0.45 15.19 -22.33
N ALA A 328 0.20 14.16 -22.86
CA ALA A 328 -0.33 13.39 -23.99
C ALA A 328 -1.65 12.70 -23.63
N LEU A 329 -1.79 12.15 -22.41
CA LEU A 329 -3.03 11.57 -21.93
C LEU A 329 -4.12 12.64 -21.73
N LYS A 330 -3.76 13.79 -21.16
CA LYS A 330 -4.69 14.91 -20.95
C LYS A 330 -5.16 15.55 -22.26
N ALA A 331 -4.34 15.51 -23.31
CA ALA A 331 -4.68 15.96 -24.65
C ALA A 331 -5.65 15.02 -25.38
N ARG A 332 -5.82 13.77 -24.93
CA ARG A 332 -6.81 12.84 -25.53
C ARG A 332 -8.24 13.23 -25.16
N ASP A 333 -9.18 12.84 -26.02
CA ASP A 333 -10.60 13.06 -25.80
C ASP A 333 -11.02 12.50 -24.43
N PRO A 334 -11.69 13.30 -23.58
CA PRO A 334 -12.11 12.91 -22.23
C PRO A 334 -12.86 11.57 -22.19
N CYS A 335 -13.65 11.27 -23.23
CA CYS A 335 -14.38 10.01 -23.41
C CYS A 335 -13.45 8.79 -23.49
N THR A 336 -12.29 8.91 -24.14
CA THR A 336 -11.33 7.81 -24.32
C THR A 336 -10.48 7.54 -23.08
N ARG A 337 -10.52 8.43 -22.08
CA ARG A 337 -9.77 8.25 -20.82
C ARG A 337 -10.45 7.29 -19.84
N GLY A 338 -11.79 7.25 -19.83
CA GLY A 338 -12.56 6.31 -18.98
C GLY A 338 -12.82 4.95 -19.62
N LEU A 339 -12.78 4.85 -20.97
CA LEU A 339 -13.22 3.67 -21.73
C LEU A 339 -12.11 2.64 -22.02
N GLY A 340 -10.98 2.66 -21.32
CA GLY A 340 -9.85 1.78 -21.60
C GLY A 340 -9.61 0.66 -20.57
N PRO A 341 -10.39 -0.43 -20.52
CA PRO A 341 -9.96 -1.66 -19.88
C PRO A 341 -9.24 -2.50 -20.94
N GLY A 342 -7.95 -2.26 -21.17
CA GLY A 342 -7.28 -3.04 -22.21
C GLY A 342 -5.77 -3.06 -22.23
N TRP A 343 -5.09 -1.93 -22.30
CA TRP A 343 -3.76 -1.94 -22.97
C TRP A 343 -2.56 -1.52 -22.14
N CYS A 344 -2.69 -1.24 -20.83
CA CYS A 344 -1.50 -0.86 -20.06
C CYS A 344 -1.41 -1.59 -18.72
N SER A 345 -0.38 -2.42 -18.61
CA SER A 345 0.05 -3.11 -17.40
C SER A 345 0.86 -2.22 -16.44
N SER A 346 1.00 -0.92 -16.74
CA SER A 346 1.74 0.02 -15.90
C SER A 346 0.84 0.63 -14.82
N ASN A 347 1.23 0.47 -13.55
CA ASN A 347 0.48 0.96 -12.38
C ASN A 347 0.28 2.50 -12.37
N HIS A 348 1.06 3.27 -13.16
CA HIS A 348 0.98 4.74 -13.27
C HIS A 348 -0.29 5.26 -13.96
N LEU A 349 -1.03 4.38 -14.64
CA LEU A 349 -2.28 4.73 -15.34
C LEU A 349 -3.53 4.33 -14.56
N ARG A 350 -3.39 3.62 -13.43
CA ARG A 350 -4.53 3.24 -12.60
C ARG A 350 -4.81 4.33 -11.59
N GLU A 351 -6.06 4.74 -11.48
CA GLU A 351 -6.48 5.76 -10.53
C GLU A 351 -6.34 5.26 -9.07
N ARG A 352 -5.83 6.13 -8.18
CA ARG A 352 -5.88 5.89 -6.73
C ARG A 352 -7.33 6.05 -6.25
N ARG A 353 -7.64 5.61 -5.04
CA ARG A 353 -8.92 5.94 -4.42
C ARG A 353 -8.94 7.40 -3.93
N TYR A 354 -9.18 8.35 -4.81
CA TYR A 354 -9.24 9.76 -4.43
C TYR A 354 -10.55 10.11 -3.72
N LYS A 355 -10.48 10.97 -2.70
CA LYS A 355 -11.68 11.56 -2.09
C LYS A 355 -12.27 12.63 -2.98
N ARG A 356 -11.41 13.44 -3.59
CA ARG A 356 -11.76 14.43 -4.60
C ARG A 356 -11.38 13.92 -5.98
N PRO A 357 -12.34 13.45 -6.79
CA PRO A 357 -12.04 12.93 -8.12
C PRO A 357 -11.38 14.01 -8.99
N PRO A 358 -10.34 13.66 -9.75
CA PRO A 358 -9.68 14.58 -10.66
C PRO A 358 -10.64 15.00 -11.78
N VAL A 359 -10.52 16.25 -12.24
CA VAL A 359 -11.34 16.79 -13.33
C VAL A 359 -10.48 17.18 -14.52
N THR A 360 -11.07 17.02 -15.70
CA THR A 360 -10.43 17.54 -16.91
C THR A 360 -11.05 18.87 -17.26
N VAL A 361 -10.21 19.87 -17.45
CA VAL A 361 -10.65 21.23 -17.77
C VAL A 361 -10.11 21.64 -19.12
N ASN A 362 -11.01 21.80 -20.10
CA ASN A 362 -10.69 22.34 -21.42
C ASN A 362 -11.09 23.81 -21.48
N ARG A 363 -10.13 24.70 -21.71
CA ARG A 363 -10.40 26.14 -21.84
C ARG A 363 -10.43 26.54 -23.31
N LEU A 364 -11.54 27.10 -23.74
CA LEU A 364 -11.77 27.60 -25.08
C LEU A 364 -11.87 29.13 -25.03
N TRP A 365 -10.93 29.77 -25.73
CA TRP A 365 -10.82 31.22 -25.77
C TRP A 365 -11.56 31.77 -26.98
N TYR A 366 -12.57 32.61 -26.74
CA TYR A 366 -13.22 33.38 -27.80
C TYR A 366 -12.99 34.88 -27.57
N PRO A 367 -13.00 35.71 -28.63
CA PRO A 367 -12.80 37.15 -28.49
C PRO A 367 -13.82 37.83 -27.57
N GLU A 368 -15.05 37.33 -27.52
CA GLU A 368 -16.20 37.96 -26.84
C GLU A 368 -16.52 37.33 -25.47
N PHE A 369 -16.07 36.09 -25.22
CA PHE A 369 -16.36 35.36 -24.00
C PHE A 369 -15.32 34.25 -23.78
N ASP A 370 -15.14 33.87 -22.52
CA ASP A 370 -14.34 32.69 -22.16
C ASP A 370 -15.28 31.50 -21.95
N ARG A 371 -14.90 30.33 -22.48
CA ARG A 371 -15.62 29.07 -22.26
C ARG A 371 -14.69 28.05 -21.62
N CYS A 372 -15.25 27.27 -20.72
CA CYS A 372 -14.58 26.21 -19.99
C CYS A 372 -15.46 24.96 -20.05
N GLU A 373 -14.90 23.82 -20.39
CA GLU A 373 -15.59 22.52 -20.37
C GLU A 373 -14.92 21.66 -19.31
N VAL A 374 -15.69 21.26 -18.31
CA VAL A 374 -15.21 20.51 -17.15
C VAL A 374 -15.80 19.12 -17.22
N TYR A 375 -14.96 18.12 -17.42
CA TYR A 375 -15.36 16.72 -17.44
C TYR A 375 -15.05 16.06 -16.10
N CYS A 376 -16.04 15.38 -15.55
CA CYS A 376 -15.88 14.54 -14.36
C CYS A 376 -16.45 13.15 -14.60
N SER A 377 -15.76 12.15 -14.04
CA SER A 377 -16.14 10.74 -14.10
C SER A 377 -16.45 10.22 -12.71
N LEU A 378 -17.55 9.51 -12.56
CA LEU A 378 -17.92 8.82 -11.33
C LEU A 378 -17.94 7.31 -11.58
N THR A 379 -17.20 6.55 -10.77
CA THR A 379 -17.19 5.08 -10.91
C THR A 379 -18.44 4.46 -10.29
N MET A 380 -18.78 3.23 -10.70
CA MET A 380 -19.87 2.47 -10.06
C MET A 380 -19.71 2.36 -8.54
N SER A 381 -18.49 2.21 -8.02
CA SER A 381 -18.26 2.19 -6.57
C SER A 381 -18.62 3.51 -5.91
N ASP A 382 -18.29 4.64 -6.54
CA ASP A 382 -18.59 5.98 -5.99
C ASP A 382 -20.09 6.23 -5.99
N LEU A 383 -20.78 5.83 -7.07
CA LEU A 383 -22.23 5.97 -7.18
C LEU A 383 -22.98 5.12 -6.14
N LEU A 384 -22.56 3.87 -5.95
CA LEU A 384 -23.15 3.00 -4.93
C LEU A 384 -22.88 3.53 -3.53
N ASP A 385 -21.67 4.01 -3.26
CA ASP A 385 -21.33 4.62 -1.98
C ASP A 385 -22.16 5.87 -1.70
N MET A 386 -22.34 6.76 -2.69
CA MET A 386 -23.22 7.92 -2.60
C MET A 386 -24.68 7.52 -2.32
N PHE A 387 -25.17 6.49 -3.02
CA PHE A 387 -26.54 6.01 -2.85
C PHE A 387 -26.78 5.43 -1.45
N HIS A 388 -25.85 4.61 -0.95
CA HIS A 388 -25.98 3.97 0.36
C HIS A 388 -25.76 4.93 1.54
N SER A 389 -24.86 5.90 1.38
CA SER A 389 -24.54 6.89 2.42
C SER A 389 -25.47 8.11 2.40
N ILE A 390 -26.26 8.30 1.33
CA ILE A 390 -26.97 9.55 1.02
C ILE A 390 -25.96 10.72 1.10
N GLY A 391 -24.84 10.52 0.41
CA GLY A 391 -23.67 11.38 0.47
C GLY A 391 -23.51 12.27 -0.77
N SER A 392 -22.48 13.11 -0.72
CA SER A 392 -22.02 13.93 -1.83
C SER A 392 -20.56 13.64 -2.15
N ARG A 393 -20.21 13.67 -3.43
CA ARG A 393 -18.84 13.62 -3.93
C ARG A 393 -18.47 14.97 -4.51
N GLU A 394 -17.45 15.58 -3.96
CA GLU A 394 -16.88 16.84 -4.44
C GLU A 394 -15.64 16.55 -5.28
N SER A 395 -15.52 17.19 -6.44
CA SER A 395 -14.38 17.09 -7.33
C SER A 395 -13.15 17.83 -6.79
N GLU A 396 -11.99 17.61 -7.43
CA GLU A 396 -10.87 18.52 -7.24
C GLU A 396 -11.24 19.95 -7.65
N ASP A 397 -10.51 20.91 -7.08
CA ASP A 397 -10.74 22.32 -7.32
C ASP A 397 -10.10 22.72 -8.66
N PHE A 398 -10.83 23.48 -9.48
CA PHE A 398 -10.33 23.98 -10.75
C PHE A 398 -10.53 25.48 -10.89
N GLN A 399 -9.55 26.14 -11.50
CA GLN A 399 -9.60 27.57 -11.73
C GLN A 399 -10.28 27.90 -13.07
N PHE A 400 -11.14 28.91 -13.09
CA PHE A 400 -11.63 29.53 -14.32
C PHE A 400 -11.71 31.06 -14.13
N GLY A 401 -10.98 31.80 -14.97
CA GLY A 401 -10.72 33.22 -14.72
C GLY A 401 -9.97 33.43 -13.40
N HIS A 402 -10.49 34.30 -12.54
CA HIS A 402 -9.94 34.58 -11.20
C HIS A 402 -10.69 33.83 -10.08
N GLN A 403 -11.61 32.93 -10.43
CA GLN A 403 -12.42 32.20 -9.46
C GLN A 403 -12.02 30.72 -9.45
N LEU A 404 -11.98 30.14 -8.25
CA LEU A 404 -11.82 28.71 -8.02
C LEU A 404 -13.20 28.07 -7.88
N PHE A 405 -13.41 26.94 -8.55
CA PHE A 405 -14.67 26.20 -8.55
C PHE A 405 -14.43 24.72 -8.21
N SER A 406 -15.47 24.06 -7.72
CA SER A 406 -15.56 22.60 -7.60
C SER A 406 -16.92 22.10 -8.09
N LEU A 407 -16.98 20.87 -8.59
CA LEU A 407 -18.23 20.19 -8.91
C LEU A 407 -18.62 19.29 -7.73
N VAL A 408 -19.89 19.33 -7.34
CA VAL A 408 -20.42 18.47 -6.27
C VAL A 408 -21.60 17.69 -6.83
N ALA A 409 -21.43 16.37 -6.90
CA ALA A 409 -22.51 15.43 -7.19
C ALA A 409 -23.09 14.92 -5.86
N SER A 410 -24.40 14.91 -5.71
CA SER A 410 -25.09 14.49 -4.48
C SER A 410 -26.25 13.54 -4.77
N CYS A 411 -26.44 12.57 -3.87
CA CYS A 411 -27.68 11.81 -3.80
C CYS A 411 -28.59 12.46 -2.76
N LYS A 412 -29.75 12.98 -3.18
CA LYS A 412 -30.75 13.53 -2.27
C LYS A 412 -31.98 12.62 -2.22
N VAL A 413 -32.54 12.49 -1.03
CA VAL A 413 -33.83 11.82 -0.83
C VAL A 413 -34.93 12.86 -1.01
N GLY A 414 -35.67 12.77 -2.11
CA GLY A 414 -36.89 13.54 -2.33
C GLY A 414 -38.07 12.98 -1.53
N THR A 415 -39.26 13.59 -1.71
CA THR A 415 -40.49 13.16 -1.04
C THR A 415 -41.02 11.80 -1.49
N SER A 416 -40.61 11.32 -2.67
CA SER A 416 -41.02 10.03 -3.24
C SER A 416 -39.91 9.21 -3.90
N GLU A 417 -38.83 9.84 -4.37
CA GLU A 417 -37.74 9.17 -5.11
C GLU A 417 -36.36 9.77 -4.75
N PHE A 418 -35.29 9.02 -5.03
CA PHE A 418 -33.92 9.53 -4.94
C PHE A 418 -33.61 10.37 -6.19
N SER A 419 -33.04 11.57 -6.01
CA SER A 419 -32.62 12.43 -7.11
C SER A 419 -31.10 12.49 -7.22
N PHE A 420 -30.60 12.66 -8.45
CA PHE A 420 -29.18 12.87 -8.71
C PHE A 420 -28.93 14.37 -8.92
N GLU A 421 -28.31 15.02 -7.94
CA GLU A 421 -28.00 16.45 -8.01
C GLU A 421 -26.56 16.67 -8.49
N LEU A 422 -26.35 17.67 -9.33
CA LEU A 422 -25.03 18.15 -9.71
C LEU A 422 -24.99 19.67 -9.58
N CYS A 423 -24.04 20.19 -8.81
CA CYS A 423 -23.84 21.63 -8.63
C CYS A 423 -22.39 22.06 -8.77
N ILE A 424 -22.21 23.31 -9.18
CA ILE A 424 -20.94 24.02 -9.21
C ILE A 424 -20.89 24.88 -7.96
N THR A 425 -19.82 24.76 -7.19
CA THR A 425 -19.57 25.57 -5.98
C THR A 425 -18.38 26.49 -6.24
N ALA A 426 -18.48 27.77 -5.89
CA ALA A 426 -17.35 28.68 -5.92
C ALA A 426 -16.60 28.67 -4.59
N LYS A 427 -15.26 28.58 -4.62
CA LYS A 427 -14.38 28.63 -3.44
C LYS A 427 -13.58 29.95 -3.44
N ALA A 428 -13.39 30.55 -2.26
CA ALA A 428 -12.73 31.83 -1.96
C ALA A 428 -13.56 33.13 -2.12
N GLU A 429 -13.07 34.23 -1.52
CA GLU A 429 -13.71 35.56 -1.57
C GLU A 429 -13.91 36.02 -3.01
N ILE A 430 -15.17 36.26 -3.36
CA ILE A 430 -15.61 36.60 -4.71
C ILE A 430 -15.14 38.02 -5.06
N LEU A 431 -14.08 38.12 -5.87
CA LEU A 431 -13.57 39.41 -6.34
C LEU A 431 -14.35 39.98 -7.55
N GLY A 432 -15.20 39.17 -8.21
CA GLY A 432 -15.84 39.53 -9.48
C GLY A 432 -17.38 39.57 -9.45
N LYS A 433 -17.98 40.51 -10.19
CA LYS A 433 -19.44 40.56 -10.49
C LYS A 433 -19.80 39.78 -11.77
N ASN A 434 -18.97 38.83 -12.17
CA ASN A 434 -19.13 38.12 -13.44
C ASN A 434 -20.30 37.15 -13.35
N VAL A 435 -21.10 37.12 -14.41
CA VAL A 435 -22.20 36.16 -14.58
C VAL A 435 -21.68 35.00 -15.42
N TYR A 436 -21.80 33.79 -14.89
CA TYR A 436 -21.42 32.57 -15.57
C TYR A 436 -22.68 31.87 -16.07
N ALA A 437 -22.75 31.55 -17.35
CA ALA A 437 -23.79 30.68 -17.88
C ALA A 437 -23.28 29.23 -17.93
N THR A 438 -24.07 28.31 -17.40
CA THR A 438 -23.67 26.93 -17.15
C THR A 438 -24.56 25.97 -17.92
N ARG A 439 -23.98 24.96 -18.56
CA ARG A 439 -24.70 23.86 -19.21
C ARG A 439 -24.22 22.54 -18.62
N PHE A 440 -25.16 21.67 -18.28
CA PHE A 440 -24.88 20.36 -17.72
C PHE A 440 -25.21 19.30 -18.78
N LEU A 441 -24.22 18.49 -19.10
CA LEU A 441 -24.25 17.45 -20.12
C LEU A 441 -23.95 16.11 -19.45
N ALA A 442 -24.65 15.07 -19.88
CA ALA A 442 -24.37 13.68 -19.48
C ALA A 442 -24.15 12.82 -20.71
N MET A 443 -23.17 11.93 -20.64
CA MET A 443 -22.91 10.97 -21.70
C MET A 443 -24.00 9.90 -21.72
N LYS A 444 -24.63 9.68 -22.87
CA LYS A 444 -25.71 8.70 -23.04
C LYS A 444 -25.47 7.84 -24.27
N GLU A 445 -25.79 6.55 -24.16
CA GLU A 445 -25.88 5.67 -25.33
C GLU A 445 -27.13 5.99 -26.12
N VAL A 446 -26.97 6.32 -27.40
CA VAL A 446 -28.06 6.52 -28.34
C VAL A 446 -27.71 5.77 -29.62
N ASP A 447 -28.47 4.73 -29.93
CA ASP A 447 -28.38 3.97 -31.19
C ASP A 447 -26.94 3.50 -31.55
N ASP A 448 -26.27 2.82 -30.62
CA ASP A 448 -24.87 2.31 -30.71
C ASP A 448 -23.77 3.39 -30.84
N LEU A 449 -24.12 4.68 -30.67
CA LEU A 449 -23.20 5.81 -30.57
C LEU A 449 -23.27 6.40 -29.16
N VAL A 450 -22.13 6.92 -28.68
CA VAL A 450 -22.04 7.51 -27.34
C VAL A 450 -21.80 9.01 -27.47
N ASP A 451 -22.82 9.80 -27.15
CA ASP A 451 -22.81 11.26 -27.28
C ASP A 451 -23.21 11.96 -25.97
N PHE A 452 -22.77 13.21 -25.82
CA PHE A 452 -23.19 14.06 -24.70
C PHE A 452 -24.56 14.69 -24.98
N VAL A 453 -25.50 14.47 -24.08
CA VAL A 453 -26.86 15.03 -24.15
C VAL A 453 -26.99 16.15 -23.13
N GLU A 454 -27.56 17.28 -23.54
CA GLU A 454 -27.86 18.41 -22.64
C GLU A 454 -28.99 18.03 -21.69
N MET A 455 -28.69 18.06 -20.40
CA MET A 455 -29.63 17.69 -19.32
C MET A 455 -30.20 18.93 -18.62
N GLY A 456 -29.47 20.05 -18.63
CA GLY A 456 -29.95 21.30 -18.05
C GLY A 456 -29.06 22.50 -18.33
N THR A 457 -29.61 23.69 -18.12
CA THR A 457 -28.87 24.95 -18.21
C THR A 457 -29.17 25.84 -17.01
N GLY A 458 -28.25 26.74 -16.69
CA GLY A 458 -28.36 27.65 -15.55
C GLY A 458 -27.51 28.90 -15.74
N THR A 459 -27.69 29.83 -14.82
CA THR A 459 -26.85 31.02 -14.71
C THR A 459 -26.45 31.21 -13.26
N PHE A 460 -25.18 31.48 -13.03
CA PHE A 460 -24.58 31.54 -11.72
C PHE A 460 -23.83 32.86 -11.53
N MET A 461 -24.07 33.51 -10.39
CA MET A 461 -23.29 34.65 -9.94
C MET A 461 -22.67 34.32 -8.57
N PRO A 462 -21.35 34.03 -8.52
CA PRO A 462 -20.66 33.69 -7.28
C PRO A 462 -20.87 34.74 -6.17
N SER A 463 -21.07 36.01 -6.52
CA SER A 463 -21.25 37.10 -5.56
C SER A 463 -22.60 37.07 -4.80
N LYS A 464 -23.57 36.28 -5.27
CA LYS A 464 -24.92 36.20 -4.70
C LYS A 464 -25.26 34.81 -4.19
N GLU A 465 -24.77 33.79 -4.88
CA GLU A 465 -25.02 32.40 -4.58
C GLU A 465 -23.67 31.69 -4.51
N GLU A 466 -23.45 30.87 -3.48
CA GLU A 466 -22.22 30.08 -3.36
C GLU A 466 -22.25 28.83 -4.24
N LYS A 467 -23.46 28.36 -4.58
CA LYS A 467 -23.71 27.13 -5.33
C LYS A 467 -24.80 27.34 -6.38
N ALA A 468 -24.61 26.77 -7.56
CA ALA A 468 -25.64 26.65 -8.59
C ALA A 468 -25.60 25.26 -9.24
N GLY A 469 -26.76 24.66 -9.44
CA GLY A 469 -26.84 23.29 -9.94
C GLY A 469 -28.23 22.89 -10.38
N CYS A 470 -28.36 21.61 -10.72
CA CYS A 470 -29.61 20.95 -11.03
C CYS A 470 -29.93 19.93 -9.93
N ASP A 471 -31.08 20.07 -9.25
CA ASP A 471 -31.52 19.21 -8.14
C ASP A 471 -31.79 17.75 -8.57
N ASP A 472 -32.15 17.54 -9.84
CA ASP A 472 -32.32 16.23 -10.45
C ASP A 472 -31.87 16.24 -11.93
N LEU A 473 -30.56 16.12 -12.12
CA LEU A 473 -29.94 16.15 -13.45
C LEU A 473 -30.32 14.91 -14.28
N LEU A 474 -30.48 13.76 -13.63
CA LEU A 474 -30.74 12.47 -14.26
C LEU A 474 -32.01 11.83 -13.64
N PRO A 475 -33.21 12.21 -14.09
CA PRO A 475 -34.45 11.69 -13.54
C PRO A 475 -34.55 10.16 -13.64
N GLY A 476 -34.84 9.51 -12.52
CA GLY A 476 -34.96 8.05 -12.45
C GLY A 476 -33.64 7.28 -12.61
N PHE A 477 -32.48 7.95 -12.48
CA PHE A 477 -31.17 7.33 -12.62
C PHE A 477 -30.88 6.25 -11.58
N TRP A 478 -31.15 6.50 -10.29
CA TRP A 478 -30.80 5.54 -9.23
C TRP A 478 -31.51 4.19 -9.36
N PRO A 479 -32.83 4.11 -9.65
CA PRO A 479 -33.48 2.84 -9.98
C PRO A 479 -32.82 2.12 -11.16
N GLN A 480 -32.49 2.85 -12.23
CA GLN A 480 -31.87 2.29 -13.44
C GLN A 480 -30.45 1.77 -13.18
N LEU A 481 -29.71 2.42 -12.28
CA LEU A 481 -28.40 2.01 -11.82
C LEU A 481 -28.46 0.66 -11.10
N LEU A 482 -29.43 0.49 -10.20
CA LEU A 482 -29.62 -0.74 -9.42
C LEU A 482 -30.13 -1.91 -10.27
N THR A 483 -30.90 -1.64 -11.32
CA THR A 483 -31.37 -2.68 -12.26
C THR A 483 -30.35 -3.02 -13.34
N GLY A 484 -29.27 -2.24 -13.49
CA GLY A 484 -28.23 -2.45 -14.49
C GLY A 484 -28.66 -2.12 -15.92
N THR A 485 -29.72 -1.32 -16.10
CA THR A 485 -30.34 -1.01 -17.40
C THR A 485 -30.24 0.47 -17.78
N GLY A 486 -29.34 1.22 -17.14
CA GLY A 486 -29.21 2.67 -17.33
C GLY A 486 -28.39 3.04 -18.57
N PRO A 487 -28.87 3.93 -19.46
CA PRO A 487 -28.17 4.33 -20.70
C PRO A 487 -27.00 5.30 -20.47
N PHE A 488 -26.77 5.71 -19.22
CA PHE A 488 -25.77 6.70 -18.83
C PHE A 488 -24.47 6.07 -18.30
N ILE A 489 -24.46 4.75 -18.04
CA ILE A 489 -23.29 4.05 -17.51
C ILE A 489 -22.55 3.36 -18.66
N HIS A 490 -21.34 3.82 -18.90
CA HIS A 490 -20.47 3.34 -19.97
C HIS A 490 -19.21 2.73 -19.38
N GLY A 491 -18.98 1.44 -19.60
CA GLY A 491 -17.81 0.73 -19.04
C GLY A 491 -17.75 0.76 -17.50
N GLY A 492 -18.89 0.94 -16.82
CA GLY A 492 -18.96 1.06 -15.35
C GLY A 492 -18.68 2.47 -14.81
N ILE A 493 -18.73 3.49 -15.66
CA ILE A 493 -18.46 4.90 -15.31
C ILE A 493 -19.62 5.78 -15.82
N LEU A 494 -20.02 6.77 -15.01
CA LEU A 494 -20.86 7.89 -15.42
C LEU A 494 -19.97 9.07 -15.81
N LEU A 495 -20.07 9.52 -17.06
CA LEU A 495 -19.33 10.69 -17.57
C LEU A 495 -20.23 11.91 -17.66
N LEU A 496 -19.83 12.98 -16.99
CA LEU A 496 -20.53 14.25 -16.93
C LEU A 496 -19.64 15.35 -17.50
N CYS A 497 -20.23 16.30 -18.19
CA CYS A 497 -19.56 17.50 -18.67
C CYS A 497 -20.34 18.74 -18.24
N VAL A 498 -19.62 19.74 -17.72
CA VAL A 498 -20.18 21.02 -17.33
C VAL A 498 -19.51 22.11 -18.15
N GLU A 499 -20.27 22.75 -19.02
CA GLU A 499 -19.79 23.92 -19.77
C GLU A 499 -20.07 25.18 -18.97
N ILE A 500 -19.03 25.98 -18.73
CA ILE A 500 -19.10 27.26 -18.03
C ILE A 500 -18.66 28.34 -19.00
N THR A 501 -19.50 29.34 -19.21
CA THR A 501 -19.22 30.47 -20.09
C THR A 501 -19.27 31.78 -19.30
N CYS A 502 -18.24 32.60 -19.45
CA CYS A 502 -18.15 33.92 -18.85
C CYS A 502 -18.03 34.96 -19.95
N ARG A 503 -18.98 35.90 -20.03
CA ARG A 503 -18.82 37.08 -20.89
C ARG A 503 -17.84 38.05 -20.24
N ARG A 504 -16.93 38.61 -21.04
CA ARG A 504 -15.94 39.58 -20.59
C ARG A 504 -16.51 40.98 -20.47
#